data_AF-A0A328UF67-F1
#
_entry.id   AF-A0A328UF67-F1
#
_cell.length_a   1.000
_cell.length_b   1.000
_cell.length_c   1.000
_cell.angle_alpha   90.00
_cell.angle_beta   90.00
_cell.angle_gamma   90.00
#
_symmetry.space_group_name_H-M   'P 1'
#
loop_
_entity.id
_entity.type
_entity.pdbx_description
1 polymer ?
#
loop_
_entity_poly.entity_id
_entity_poly.type
_entity_poly.pdbx_seq_one_letter_code
_entity_poly.pdbx_strand_id
1 'polypeptide(L)'
;MEKIVKQRKWRTLIFILLITAIIALGSTTFTGYAQAARYRTSLEYNYQRAITDLNDCVSSIESTLNKGIYANTATQQSGLAAKLMRETSMAKASLAVLPVDDESLTNVSKFIAQTGDFAMALSAKVSAGGSISEEELEQLRSLEEYAKSLRGNLTYSAPNFDEDSLKSNFKDISDDFSDYPSLIYDGPFSDHIMERESVFLKDQQETGKKQAREKAAGFLELNSSDLQDETDSAGNLPTYNFSGEGLRISISKAGGYAVSFIKDRVVESAELGYEEASQAARAFMEQRGLADMQESYYVINDNICTINYAYAKDGVLYYPDLIKISVALDNGEVVEYNASGYLMNHTERKPQAPAFSLEQAQKQVSPLLKVEKGGLALIPTPGLNEVLTYEFHCTGENGDRVLVYINASTGYEEQILIIVESDEGILVR
;
A
#
# COMPACT_ATOMS: atom_id res chain seq x y z
N MET A 1 -11.40 87.73 -11.95
CA MET A 1 -12.03 86.38 -11.90
C MET A 1 -11.16 85.29 -12.52
N GLU A 2 -10.46 85.52 -13.64
CA GLU A 2 -9.67 84.52 -14.37
C GLU A 2 -8.53 83.85 -13.55
N LYS A 3 -7.79 84.61 -12.75
CA LYS A 3 -6.69 84.08 -11.90
C LYS A 3 -7.18 83.09 -10.83
N ILE A 4 -8.35 83.34 -10.24
CA ILE A 4 -8.94 82.48 -9.19
C ILE A 4 -9.43 81.16 -9.80
N VAL A 5 -10.02 81.21 -11.00
CA VAL A 5 -10.45 80.01 -11.74
C VAL A 5 -9.24 79.16 -12.15
N LYS A 6 -8.14 79.79 -12.59
CA LYS A 6 -6.88 79.10 -12.96
C LYS A 6 -6.23 78.42 -11.75
N GLN A 7 -6.17 79.09 -10.60
CA GLN A 7 -5.67 78.50 -9.35
C GLN A 7 -6.53 77.33 -8.86
N ARG A 8 -7.87 77.46 -8.94
CA ARG A 8 -8.78 76.39 -8.53
C ARG A 8 -8.61 75.15 -9.41
N LYS A 9 -8.50 75.31 -10.74
CA LYS A 9 -8.21 74.22 -11.70
C LYS A 9 -6.88 73.53 -11.42
N TRP A 10 -5.83 74.30 -11.10
CA TRP A 10 -4.51 73.73 -10.81
C TRP A 10 -4.49 72.92 -9.50
N ARG A 11 -5.20 73.40 -8.46
CA ARG A 11 -5.40 72.62 -7.23
C ARG A 11 -6.18 71.33 -7.49
N THR A 12 -7.20 71.36 -8.36
CA THR A 12 -7.96 70.13 -8.71
C THR A 12 -7.07 69.13 -9.44
N LEU A 13 -6.23 69.59 -10.37
CA LEU A 13 -5.28 68.74 -11.09
C LEU A 13 -4.24 68.09 -10.16
N ILE A 14 -3.69 68.85 -9.21
CA ILE A 14 -2.75 68.31 -8.21
C ILE A 14 -3.42 67.25 -7.32
N PHE A 15 -4.67 67.49 -6.88
CA PHE A 15 -5.43 66.52 -6.10
C PHE A 15 -5.70 65.23 -6.89
N ILE A 16 -6.12 65.33 -8.15
CA ILE A 16 -6.33 64.16 -9.00
C ILE A 16 -5.03 63.37 -9.17
N LEU A 17 -3.92 64.05 -9.44
CA LEU A 17 -2.61 63.41 -9.63
C LEU A 17 -2.13 62.68 -8.36
N LEU A 18 -2.32 63.28 -7.18
CA LEU A 18 -2.01 62.64 -5.90
C LEU A 18 -2.89 61.40 -5.64
N ILE A 19 -4.19 61.49 -5.91
CA ILE A 19 -5.10 60.34 -5.77
C ILE A 19 -4.71 59.22 -6.74
N THR A 20 -4.40 59.54 -7.99
CA THR A 20 -3.93 58.55 -8.98
C THR A 20 -2.61 57.91 -8.54
N ALA A 21 -1.67 58.67 -7.97
CA ALA A 21 -0.41 58.13 -7.46
C ALA A 21 -0.64 57.20 -6.26
N ILE A 22 -1.54 57.54 -5.33
CA ILE A 22 -1.89 56.67 -4.19
C ILE A 22 -2.57 55.39 -4.66
N ILE A 23 -3.50 55.47 -5.62
CA ILE A 23 -4.16 54.29 -6.18
C ILE A 23 -3.16 53.40 -6.92
N ALA A 24 -2.24 53.98 -7.69
CA ALA A 24 -1.19 53.25 -8.39
C ALA A 24 -0.27 52.53 -7.40
N LEU A 25 0.23 53.23 -6.38
CA LEU A 25 1.08 52.63 -5.33
C LEU A 25 0.34 51.54 -4.55
N GLY A 26 -0.89 51.81 -4.11
CA GLY A 26 -1.74 50.83 -3.41
C GLY A 26 -2.04 49.59 -4.25
N SER A 27 -2.24 49.76 -5.57
CA SER A 27 -2.44 48.63 -6.49
C SER A 27 -1.16 47.82 -6.66
N THR A 28 0.01 48.46 -6.78
CA THR A 28 1.30 47.77 -6.88
C THR A 28 1.68 47.04 -5.59
N THR A 29 1.41 47.62 -4.41
CA THR A 29 1.68 46.96 -3.13
C THR A 29 0.74 45.78 -2.89
N PHE A 30 -0.55 45.93 -3.21
CA PHE A 30 -1.52 44.84 -3.08
C PHE A 30 -1.22 43.68 -4.05
N THR A 31 -0.91 43.98 -5.32
CA THR A 31 -0.54 42.94 -6.30
C THR A 31 0.78 42.28 -5.95
N GLY A 32 1.77 43.04 -5.47
CA GLY A 32 3.04 42.50 -4.97
C GLY A 32 2.85 41.58 -3.76
N TYR A 33 2.01 41.96 -2.80
CA TYR A 33 1.69 41.12 -1.64
C TYR A 33 0.95 39.85 -2.04
N ALA A 34 -0.07 39.95 -2.90
CA ALA A 34 -0.80 38.80 -3.41
C ALA A 34 0.10 37.84 -4.21
N GLN A 35 1.05 38.39 -4.99
CA GLN A 35 2.03 37.60 -5.74
C GLN A 35 3.03 36.92 -4.81
N ALA A 36 3.53 37.61 -3.78
CA ALA A 36 4.40 37.03 -2.77
C ALA A 36 3.70 35.91 -1.97
N ALA A 37 2.42 36.09 -1.62
CA ALA A 37 1.63 35.06 -0.94
C ALA A 37 1.49 33.80 -1.81
N ARG A 38 1.19 33.97 -3.11
CA ARG A 38 1.13 32.83 -4.05
C ARG A 38 2.46 32.10 -4.19
N TYR A 39 3.58 32.83 -4.28
CA TYR A 39 4.90 32.20 -4.34
C TYR A 39 5.25 31.46 -3.04
N ARG A 40 4.92 32.05 -1.89
CA ARG A 40 5.11 31.39 -0.59
C ARG A 40 4.33 30.08 -0.50
N THR A 41 3.03 30.13 -0.83
CA THR A 41 2.20 28.92 -0.85
C THR A 41 2.72 27.87 -1.83
N SER A 42 3.18 28.27 -3.02
CA SER A 42 3.78 27.33 -3.98
C SER A 42 5.08 26.71 -3.47
N LEU A 43 5.90 27.45 -2.71
CA LEU A 43 7.11 26.92 -2.09
C LEU A 43 6.78 25.96 -0.95
N GLU A 44 5.81 26.31 -0.11
CA GLU A 44 5.33 25.45 0.98
C GLU A 44 4.82 24.10 0.43
N TYR A 45 4.05 24.10 -0.66
CA TYR A 45 3.62 22.85 -1.32
C TYR A 45 4.79 22.03 -1.87
N ASN A 46 5.81 22.69 -2.42
CA ASN A 46 6.99 21.98 -2.93
C ASN A 46 7.77 21.31 -1.79
N TYR A 47 7.93 21.99 -0.64
CA TYR A 47 8.60 21.42 0.53
C TYR A 47 7.80 20.30 1.17
N GLN A 48 6.48 20.47 1.28
CA GLN A 48 5.59 19.44 1.77
C GLN A 48 5.70 18.17 0.95
N ARG A 49 5.61 18.31 -0.38
CA ARG A 49 5.80 17.18 -1.30
C ARG A 49 7.17 16.53 -1.12
N ALA A 50 8.23 17.31 -1.04
CA ALA A 50 9.58 16.77 -0.89
C ALA A 50 9.78 16.01 0.43
N ILE A 51 9.21 16.45 1.54
CA ILE A 51 9.23 15.72 2.82
C ILE A 51 8.44 14.40 2.72
N THR A 52 7.25 14.42 2.10
CA THR A 52 6.47 13.21 1.87
C THR A 52 7.25 12.21 0.99
N ASP A 53 7.78 12.67 -0.15
CA ASP A 53 8.57 11.84 -1.05
C ASP A 53 9.82 11.28 -0.34
N LEU A 54 10.48 12.06 0.53
CA LEU A 54 11.61 11.61 1.33
C LEU A 54 11.21 10.54 2.34
N ASN A 55 10.11 10.74 3.06
CA ASN A 55 9.59 9.78 4.04
C ASN A 55 9.25 8.43 3.38
N ASP A 56 8.60 8.47 2.22
CA ASP A 56 8.25 7.27 1.45
C ASP A 56 9.50 6.52 0.98
N CYS A 57 10.51 7.26 0.48
CA CYS A 57 11.79 6.66 0.08
C CYS A 57 12.51 6.03 1.28
N VAL A 58 12.55 6.70 2.44
CA VAL A 58 13.22 6.17 3.66
C VAL A 58 12.49 4.92 4.17
N SER A 59 11.16 4.90 4.14
CA SER A 59 10.36 3.71 4.47
C SER A 59 10.65 2.55 3.51
N SER A 60 10.74 2.83 2.20
CA SER A 60 11.10 1.84 1.18
C SER A 60 12.54 1.32 1.35
N ILE A 61 13.48 2.18 1.74
CA ILE A 61 14.87 1.83 2.06
C ILE A 61 14.92 0.87 3.25
N GLU A 62 14.24 1.21 4.37
CA GLU A 62 14.15 0.34 5.56
C GLU A 62 13.63 -1.05 5.18
N SER A 63 12.46 -1.14 4.55
CA SER A 63 11.85 -2.42 4.14
C SER A 63 12.79 -3.22 3.21
N THR A 64 13.44 -2.54 2.25
CA THR A 64 14.32 -3.22 1.29
C THR A 64 15.61 -3.70 1.94
N LEU A 65 16.17 -2.97 2.91
CA LEU A 65 17.32 -3.40 3.71
C LEU A 65 16.97 -4.61 4.57
N ASN A 66 15.81 -4.58 5.23
CA ASN A 66 15.34 -5.69 6.04
C ASN A 66 15.17 -6.97 5.20
N LYS A 67 14.52 -6.87 4.03
CA LYS A 67 14.45 -7.98 3.05
C LYS A 67 15.82 -8.44 2.56
N GLY A 68 16.78 -7.52 2.43
CA GLY A 68 18.16 -7.80 2.01
C GLY A 68 18.90 -8.73 2.97
N ILE A 69 18.61 -8.66 4.28
CA ILE A 69 19.18 -9.57 5.28
C ILE A 69 18.80 -11.02 4.97
N TYR A 70 17.59 -11.23 4.46
CA TYR A 70 17.03 -12.57 4.23
C TYR A 70 17.17 -13.07 2.78
N ALA A 71 17.66 -12.25 1.85
CA ALA A 71 17.81 -12.64 0.46
C ALA A 71 19.03 -13.55 0.25
N ASN A 72 18.83 -14.73 -0.34
CA ASN A 72 19.87 -15.74 -0.51
C ASN A 72 20.34 -15.91 -1.96
N THR A 73 19.45 -15.74 -2.92
CA THR A 73 19.71 -15.95 -4.35
C THR A 73 20.26 -14.70 -5.01
N ALA A 74 21.22 -14.87 -5.93
CA ALA A 74 21.88 -13.76 -6.60
C ALA A 74 20.89 -12.83 -7.33
N THR A 75 19.87 -13.39 -7.97
CA THR A 75 18.81 -12.63 -8.65
C THR A 75 18.10 -11.69 -7.68
N GLN A 76 17.69 -12.19 -6.51
CA GLN A 76 16.95 -11.40 -5.53
C GLN A 76 17.85 -10.36 -4.85
N GLN A 77 19.08 -10.73 -4.52
CA GLN A 77 20.07 -9.80 -3.96
C GLN A 77 20.36 -8.64 -4.94
N SER A 78 20.54 -8.92 -6.24
CA SER A 78 20.71 -7.89 -7.27
C SER A 78 19.46 -7.01 -7.44
N GLY A 79 18.27 -7.60 -7.38
CA GLY A 79 17.00 -6.86 -7.47
C GLY A 79 16.80 -5.89 -6.31
N LEU A 80 17.02 -6.34 -5.07
CA LEU A 80 16.93 -5.50 -3.87
C LEU A 80 17.99 -4.39 -3.89
N ALA A 81 19.20 -4.68 -4.33
CA ALA A 81 20.24 -3.67 -4.49
C ALA A 81 19.85 -2.59 -5.52
N ALA A 82 19.31 -2.99 -6.68
CA ALA A 82 18.82 -2.04 -7.68
C ALA A 82 17.66 -1.16 -7.13
N LYS A 83 16.77 -1.75 -6.33
CA LYS A 83 15.72 -1.02 -5.62
C LYS A 83 16.33 0.01 -4.65
N LEU A 84 17.27 -0.38 -3.78
CA LEU A 84 17.96 0.55 -2.87
C LEU A 84 18.63 1.71 -3.62
N MET A 85 19.31 1.44 -4.73
CA MET A 85 19.93 2.50 -5.55
C MET A 85 18.92 3.51 -6.07
N ARG A 86 17.73 3.04 -6.50
CA ARG A 86 16.64 3.92 -6.95
C ARG A 86 16.09 4.76 -5.79
N GLU A 87 15.69 4.12 -4.69
CA GLU A 87 15.09 4.82 -3.54
C GLU A 87 16.06 5.83 -2.92
N THR A 88 17.34 5.48 -2.80
CA THR A 88 18.37 6.42 -2.30
C THR A 88 18.60 7.59 -3.25
N SER A 89 18.51 7.37 -4.57
CA SER A 89 18.60 8.46 -5.55
C SER A 89 17.40 9.40 -5.47
N MET A 90 16.19 8.85 -5.30
CA MET A 90 14.97 9.64 -5.10
C MET A 90 15.01 10.40 -3.77
N ALA A 91 15.42 9.76 -2.68
CA ALA A 91 15.61 10.39 -1.39
C ALA A 91 16.60 11.56 -1.44
N LYS A 92 17.74 11.41 -2.16
CA LYS A 92 18.69 12.51 -2.39
C LYS A 92 18.04 13.68 -3.12
N ALA A 93 17.21 13.41 -4.14
CA ALA A 93 16.51 14.45 -4.89
C ALA A 93 15.50 15.20 -4.02
N SER A 94 14.74 14.49 -3.20
CA SER A 94 13.80 15.07 -2.24
C SER A 94 14.50 15.91 -1.17
N LEU A 95 15.62 15.42 -0.62
CA LEU A 95 16.42 16.13 0.37
C LEU A 95 16.95 17.47 -0.17
N ALA A 96 17.38 17.51 -1.44
CA ALA A 96 17.92 18.71 -2.08
C ALA A 96 16.90 19.85 -2.25
N VAL A 97 15.61 19.56 -2.11
CA VAL A 97 14.53 20.55 -2.19
C VAL A 97 14.26 21.21 -0.83
N LEU A 98 14.68 20.61 0.29
CA LEU A 98 14.30 21.06 1.62
C LEU A 98 15.06 22.32 2.06
N PRO A 99 14.38 23.28 2.72
CA PRO A 99 14.97 24.55 3.15
C PRO A 99 15.64 24.42 4.52
N VAL A 100 16.64 23.54 4.65
CA VAL A 100 17.33 23.29 5.94
C VAL A 100 18.83 23.48 5.77
N ASP A 101 19.46 24.16 6.72
CA ASP A 101 20.90 24.37 6.74
C ASP A 101 21.70 23.05 6.73
N ASP A 102 22.87 23.12 6.08
CA ASP A 102 23.75 22.02 5.70
C ASP A 102 24.07 21.02 6.84
N GLU A 103 24.19 21.47 8.10
CA GLU A 103 24.68 20.63 9.21
C GLU A 103 23.66 19.59 9.72
N SER A 104 22.35 19.93 9.74
CA SER A 104 21.30 19.01 10.21
C SER A 104 20.97 17.90 9.20
N LEU A 105 21.08 18.19 7.90
CA LEU A 105 20.82 17.22 6.83
C LEU A 105 22.07 16.46 6.38
N THR A 106 23.27 16.86 6.81
CA THR A 106 24.53 16.20 6.45
C THR A 106 24.51 14.70 6.82
N ASN A 107 24.01 14.35 8.01
CA ASN A 107 23.96 12.95 8.45
C ASN A 107 22.96 12.11 7.64
N VAL A 108 21.79 12.67 7.34
CA VAL A 108 20.76 12.02 6.50
C VAL A 108 21.28 11.83 5.08
N SER A 109 21.87 12.88 4.48
CA SER A 109 22.48 12.83 3.15
C SER A 109 23.59 11.78 3.07
N LYS A 110 24.45 11.74 4.10
CA LYS A 110 25.55 10.76 4.19
C LYS A 110 25.02 9.34 4.30
N PHE A 111 24.03 9.09 5.16
CA PHE A 111 23.37 7.80 5.25
C PHE A 111 22.80 7.36 3.90
N ILE A 112 21.97 8.20 3.26
CA ILE A 112 21.36 7.88 1.96
C ILE A 112 22.44 7.59 0.91
N ALA A 113 23.53 8.36 0.90
CA ALA A 113 24.64 8.12 0.00
C ALA A 113 25.35 6.80 0.27
N GLN A 114 25.69 6.51 1.52
CA GLN A 114 26.35 5.27 1.92
C GLN A 114 25.49 4.05 1.60
N THR A 115 24.19 4.11 1.84
CA THR A 115 23.25 3.04 1.49
C THR A 115 23.22 2.78 -0.03
N GLY A 116 23.22 3.84 -0.84
CA GLY A 116 23.26 3.72 -2.30
C GLY A 116 24.59 3.15 -2.82
N ASP A 117 25.72 3.59 -2.26
CA ASP A 117 27.05 3.11 -2.63
C ASP A 117 27.26 1.64 -2.21
N PHE A 118 26.78 1.29 -1.01
CA PHE A 118 26.78 -0.08 -0.51
C PHE A 118 25.94 -1.00 -1.40
N ALA A 119 24.72 -0.58 -1.78
CA ALA A 119 23.89 -1.33 -2.70
C ALA A 119 24.57 -1.54 -4.07
N MET A 120 25.26 -0.52 -4.59
CA MET A 120 26.01 -0.65 -5.84
C MET A 120 27.17 -1.66 -5.72
N ALA A 121 27.93 -1.61 -4.62
CA ALA A 121 29.02 -2.54 -4.37
C ALA A 121 28.53 -3.99 -4.21
N LEU A 122 27.43 -4.18 -3.47
CA LEU A 122 26.78 -5.46 -3.27
C LEU A 122 26.29 -6.05 -4.61
N SER A 123 25.61 -5.24 -5.43
CA SER A 123 25.14 -5.65 -6.76
C SER A 123 26.27 -6.09 -7.67
N ALA A 124 27.40 -5.36 -7.68
CA ALA A 124 28.58 -5.71 -8.46
C ALA A 124 29.22 -7.03 -7.99
N LYS A 125 29.32 -7.23 -6.67
CA LYS A 125 29.85 -8.46 -6.07
C LYS A 125 29.00 -9.69 -6.39
N VAL A 126 27.69 -9.58 -6.23
CA VAL A 126 26.73 -10.64 -6.53
C VAL A 126 26.74 -10.97 -8.02
N SER A 127 26.80 -9.95 -8.88
CA SER A 127 26.91 -10.14 -10.34
C SER A 127 28.21 -10.85 -10.75
N ALA A 128 29.28 -10.70 -9.98
CA ALA A 128 30.55 -11.40 -10.18
C ALA A 128 30.55 -12.84 -9.63
N GLY A 129 29.42 -13.31 -9.08
CA GLY A 129 29.27 -14.64 -8.48
C GLY A 129 29.74 -14.74 -7.02
N GLY A 130 29.98 -13.60 -6.36
CA GLY A 130 30.26 -13.55 -4.92
C GLY A 130 28.98 -13.65 -4.08
N SER A 131 29.14 -14.01 -2.80
CA SER A 131 28.06 -14.01 -1.80
C SER A 131 28.19 -12.85 -0.82
N ILE A 132 27.09 -12.48 -0.18
CA ILE A 132 27.08 -11.52 0.94
C ILE A 132 27.90 -12.11 2.10
N SER A 133 28.85 -11.36 2.64
CA SER A 133 29.63 -11.77 3.82
C SER A 133 28.91 -11.41 5.12
N GLU A 134 29.34 -12.01 6.23
CA GLU A 134 28.82 -11.68 7.56
C GLU A 134 29.01 -10.19 7.90
N GLU A 135 30.14 -9.60 7.52
CA GLU A 135 30.41 -8.17 7.71
C GLU A 135 29.45 -7.28 6.91
N GLU A 136 29.09 -7.69 5.69
CA GLU A 136 28.12 -6.98 4.83
C GLU A 136 26.69 -7.16 5.33
N LEU A 137 26.39 -8.32 5.94
CA LEU A 137 25.12 -8.57 6.62
C LEU A 137 24.94 -7.67 7.84
N GLU A 138 25.98 -7.51 8.65
CA GLU A 138 25.97 -6.59 9.79
C GLU A 138 25.83 -5.13 9.32
N GLN A 139 26.43 -4.79 8.19
CA GLN A 139 26.22 -3.49 7.55
C GLN A 139 24.76 -3.31 7.12
N LEU A 140 24.11 -4.30 6.49
CA LEU A 140 22.69 -4.25 6.16
C LEU A 140 21.82 -4.00 7.40
N ARG A 141 22.07 -4.72 8.51
CA ARG A 141 21.37 -4.53 9.78
C ARG A 141 21.54 -3.11 10.33
N SER A 142 22.77 -2.60 10.32
CA SER A 142 23.05 -1.24 10.81
C SER A 142 22.35 -0.15 9.97
N LEU A 143 22.28 -0.35 8.65
CA LEU A 143 21.59 0.58 7.75
C LEU A 143 20.07 0.50 7.93
N GLU A 144 19.53 -0.69 8.16
CA GLU A 144 18.09 -0.91 8.42
C GLU A 144 17.67 -0.20 9.71
N GLU A 145 18.43 -0.37 10.80
CA GLU A 145 18.15 0.26 12.08
C GLU A 145 18.19 1.79 11.98
N TYR A 146 19.16 2.32 11.23
CA TYR A 146 19.24 3.76 10.97
C TYR A 146 18.06 4.25 10.13
N ALA A 147 17.66 3.51 9.09
CA ALA A 147 16.49 3.84 8.26
C ALA A 147 15.20 3.85 9.09
N LYS A 148 15.04 2.87 9.98
CA LYS A 148 13.92 2.77 10.92
C LYS A 148 13.86 3.97 11.86
N SER A 149 14.99 4.36 12.44
CA SER A 149 15.11 5.56 13.28
C SER A 149 14.78 6.83 12.48
N LEU A 150 15.32 6.98 11.27
CA LEU A 150 15.09 8.13 10.41
C LEU A 150 13.62 8.26 9.99
N ARG A 151 12.95 7.15 9.63
CA ARG A 151 11.51 7.15 9.31
C ARG A 151 10.67 7.67 10.48
N GLY A 152 10.98 7.23 11.70
CA GLY A 152 10.33 7.74 12.91
C GLY A 152 10.44 9.26 13.01
N ASN A 153 11.62 9.80 12.73
CA ASN A 153 11.90 11.24 12.73
C ASN A 153 11.22 12.04 11.60
N LEU A 154 10.79 11.41 10.50
CA LEU A 154 10.19 12.11 9.35
C LEU A 154 8.66 12.20 9.40
N THR A 155 8.01 11.28 10.11
CA THR A 155 6.54 11.12 10.12
C THR A 155 5.80 12.28 10.84
N TYR A 156 6.50 13.10 11.64
CA TYR A 156 5.91 14.15 12.49
C TYR A 156 5.89 15.58 11.89
N SER A 157 6.09 15.73 10.57
CA SER A 157 6.21 17.06 9.94
C SER A 157 4.84 17.73 9.72
N ALA A 158 4.34 18.49 10.70
CA ALA A 158 3.23 19.44 10.55
C ALA A 158 3.67 20.71 9.78
N PRO A 159 2.75 21.51 9.17
CA PRO A 159 2.93 22.19 7.88
C PRO A 159 3.76 23.49 7.90
N ASN A 160 4.50 23.78 8.96
CA ASN A 160 5.23 25.05 9.08
C ASN A 160 6.71 24.87 8.72
N PHE A 161 7.04 25.17 7.45
CA PHE A 161 8.38 25.03 6.88
C PHE A 161 9.30 26.22 7.17
N ASP A 162 9.24 26.78 8.39
CA ASP A 162 10.28 27.70 8.85
C ASP A 162 11.43 26.92 9.49
N GLU A 163 12.64 27.44 9.34
CA GLU A 163 13.89 26.78 9.64
C GLU A 163 14.03 26.39 11.13
N ASP A 164 13.54 27.23 12.03
CA ASP A 164 13.60 27.04 13.48
C ASP A 164 12.57 25.98 13.94
N SER A 165 11.38 25.98 13.33
CA SER A 165 10.34 24.96 13.56
C SER A 165 10.81 23.59 13.09
N LEU A 166 11.45 23.50 11.91
CA LEU A 166 12.02 22.24 11.42
C LEU A 166 13.12 21.73 12.36
N LYS A 167 14.07 22.59 12.77
CA LYS A 167 15.16 22.23 13.71
C LYS A 167 14.65 21.76 15.07
N SER A 168 13.59 22.37 15.62
CA SER A 168 12.98 21.96 16.89
C SER A 168 12.25 20.61 16.77
N ASN A 169 11.50 20.41 15.68
CA ASN A 169 10.74 19.19 15.45
C ASN A 169 11.65 17.96 15.39
N PHE A 170 12.82 18.04 14.72
CA PHE A 170 13.79 16.93 14.69
C PHE A 170 14.36 16.54 16.07
N LYS A 171 14.21 17.39 17.10
CA LYS A 171 14.71 17.14 18.46
C LYS A 171 13.64 16.56 19.39
N ASP A 172 12.37 16.90 19.18
CA ASP A 172 11.25 16.50 20.06
C ASP A 172 10.62 15.13 19.69
N ILE A 173 10.96 14.56 18.53
CA ILE A 173 10.43 13.28 18.01
C ILE A 173 11.00 12.04 18.75
N SER A 174 11.90 12.24 19.72
CA SER A 174 12.58 11.16 20.45
C SER A 174 11.73 10.44 21.52
N ASP A 175 10.49 10.86 21.80
CA ASP A 175 9.78 10.46 23.02
C ASP A 175 8.36 9.85 22.84
N ASP A 176 7.88 9.51 21.63
CA ASP A 176 6.54 8.89 21.51
C ASP A 176 6.45 7.77 20.46
N PHE A 177 5.89 6.62 20.89
CA PHE A 177 5.62 5.45 20.05
C PHE A 177 4.29 4.84 20.47
N SER A 178 3.23 5.22 19.77
CA SER A 178 1.96 4.51 19.53
C SER A 178 1.17 5.39 18.55
N ASP A 179 0.34 4.81 17.69
CA ASP A 179 -0.48 5.49 16.67
C ASP A 179 0.21 5.76 15.32
N TYR A 180 0.53 4.68 14.61
CA TYR A 180 0.48 4.71 13.15
C TYR A 180 -0.80 4.01 12.70
N PRO A 181 -1.70 4.66 11.94
CA PRO A 181 -2.85 3.97 11.36
C PRO A 181 -2.31 2.89 10.42
N SER A 182 -2.68 1.64 10.68
CA SER A 182 -2.39 0.50 9.83
C SER A 182 -2.86 0.84 8.40
N LEU A 183 -1.94 0.79 7.43
CA LEU A 183 -2.35 0.78 6.03
C LEU A 183 -3.23 -0.46 5.90
N ILE A 184 -4.51 -0.32 5.51
CA ILE A 184 -5.39 -1.45 5.26
C ILE A 184 -4.76 -2.23 4.11
N TYR A 185 -4.00 -3.25 4.49
CA TYR A 185 -3.14 -4.01 3.59
C TYR A 185 -3.90 -5.25 3.15
N ASP A 186 -4.30 -5.23 1.89
CA ASP A 186 -5.13 -6.22 1.24
C ASP A 186 -4.39 -7.51 0.86
N GLY A 187 -3.16 -7.68 1.35
CA GLY A 187 -2.24 -8.74 0.95
C GLY A 187 -1.30 -8.33 -0.19
N PRO A 188 -0.13 -8.98 -0.31
CA PRO A 188 0.98 -8.64 -1.24
C PRO A 188 0.67 -8.75 -2.74
N PHE A 189 -0.51 -9.29 -3.09
CA PHE A 189 -0.85 -9.68 -4.45
C PHE A 189 -2.15 -9.03 -4.96
N SER A 190 -2.70 -8.07 -4.21
CA SER A 190 -4.00 -7.46 -4.49
C SER A 190 -3.94 -6.27 -5.45
N ASP A 191 -2.78 -5.63 -5.61
CA ASP A 191 -2.64 -4.36 -6.36
C ASP A 191 -2.92 -4.50 -7.87
N HIS A 192 -2.67 -5.69 -8.43
CA HIS A 192 -2.77 -5.93 -9.88
C HIS A 192 -4.11 -6.48 -10.35
N ILE A 193 -5.09 -6.65 -9.45
CA ILE A 193 -6.35 -7.36 -9.75
C ILE A 193 -7.14 -6.71 -10.89
N MET A 194 -7.09 -5.38 -11.03
CA MET A 194 -7.91 -4.62 -11.99
C MET A 194 -7.19 -4.24 -13.29
N GLU A 195 -5.92 -4.64 -13.46
CA GLU A 195 -5.10 -4.19 -14.60
C GLU A 195 -5.36 -4.94 -15.92
N ARG A 196 -6.22 -5.97 -15.90
CA ARG A 196 -6.57 -6.79 -17.08
C ARG A 196 -8.07 -6.99 -17.22
N GLU A 197 -8.53 -7.52 -18.35
CA GLU A 197 -9.90 -8.02 -18.50
C GLU A 197 -10.10 -9.29 -17.65
N SER A 198 -11.31 -9.49 -17.12
CA SER A 198 -11.64 -10.67 -16.32
C SER A 198 -11.51 -11.97 -17.12
N VAL A 199 -10.67 -12.89 -16.64
CA VAL A 199 -10.52 -14.22 -17.25
C VAL A 199 -11.73 -15.11 -16.94
N PHE A 200 -12.29 -14.99 -15.74
CA PHE A 200 -13.43 -15.80 -15.30
C PHE A 200 -14.74 -15.42 -16.01
N LEU A 201 -14.95 -14.13 -16.26
CA LEU A 201 -16.22 -13.60 -16.75
C LEU A 201 -16.30 -13.40 -18.26
N LYS A 202 -15.17 -13.33 -18.99
CA LYS A 202 -15.14 -13.02 -20.44
C LYS A 202 -16.03 -13.93 -21.30
N ASP A 203 -16.19 -15.19 -20.91
CA ASP A 203 -16.97 -16.19 -21.66
C ASP A 203 -18.39 -16.39 -21.07
N GLN A 204 -18.75 -15.63 -20.03
CA GLN A 204 -20.05 -15.74 -19.38
C GLN A 204 -21.10 -14.89 -20.10
N GLN A 205 -22.32 -15.43 -20.17
CA GLN A 205 -23.44 -14.67 -20.73
C GLN A 205 -23.87 -13.55 -19.79
N GLU A 206 -24.24 -12.39 -20.34
CA GLU A 206 -24.77 -11.29 -19.55
C GLU A 206 -26.11 -11.65 -18.89
N THR A 207 -26.23 -11.40 -17.59
CA THR A 207 -27.49 -11.50 -16.84
C THR A 207 -28.31 -10.22 -17.01
N GLY A 208 -29.63 -10.32 -16.99
CA GLY A 208 -30.49 -9.13 -16.91
C GLY A 208 -30.51 -8.52 -15.51
N LYS A 209 -30.71 -7.20 -15.39
CA LYS A 209 -30.75 -6.48 -14.09
C LYS A 209 -31.76 -7.06 -13.09
N LYS A 210 -32.93 -7.50 -13.55
CA LYS A 210 -33.94 -8.16 -12.68
C LYS A 210 -33.40 -9.46 -12.08
N GLN A 211 -32.77 -10.31 -12.90
CA GLN A 211 -32.17 -11.56 -12.45
C GLN A 211 -30.97 -11.28 -11.53
N ALA A 212 -30.17 -10.25 -11.82
CA ALA A 212 -29.09 -9.81 -10.94
C ALA A 212 -29.62 -9.41 -9.55
N ARG A 213 -30.78 -8.73 -9.47
CA ARG A 213 -31.42 -8.39 -8.18
C ARG A 213 -31.88 -9.63 -7.41
N GLU A 214 -32.47 -10.61 -8.10
CA GLU A 214 -32.85 -11.89 -7.48
C GLU A 214 -31.61 -12.64 -6.92
N LYS A 215 -30.49 -12.60 -7.65
CA LYS A 215 -29.22 -13.16 -7.18
C LYS A 215 -28.62 -12.39 -6.00
N ALA A 216 -28.69 -11.06 -6.02
CA ALA A 216 -28.29 -10.21 -4.89
C ALA A 216 -29.10 -10.54 -3.63
N ALA A 217 -30.42 -10.64 -3.77
CA ALA A 217 -31.32 -10.99 -2.68
C ALA A 217 -31.02 -12.39 -2.13
N GLY A 218 -30.82 -13.38 -3.01
CA GLY A 218 -30.42 -14.73 -2.60
C GLY A 218 -29.06 -14.77 -1.90
N PHE A 219 -28.08 -14.00 -2.38
CA PHE A 219 -26.75 -13.91 -1.77
C PHE A 219 -26.78 -13.26 -0.38
N LEU A 220 -27.66 -12.28 -0.16
CA LEU A 220 -27.82 -11.57 1.11
C LEU A 220 -28.88 -12.19 2.04
N GLU A 221 -29.59 -13.22 1.59
CA GLU A 221 -30.73 -13.84 2.30
C GLU A 221 -31.87 -12.84 2.58
N LEU A 222 -32.12 -11.93 1.64
CA LEU A 222 -33.17 -10.89 1.68
C LEU A 222 -34.26 -11.15 0.64
N ASN A 223 -35.36 -10.38 0.70
CA ASN A 223 -36.30 -10.35 -0.42
C ASN A 223 -35.81 -9.38 -1.49
N SER A 224 -36.07 -9.69 -2.77
CA SER A 224 -35.72 -8.80 -3.87
C SER A 224 -36.44 -7.44 -3.83
N SER A 225 -37.54 -7.33 -3.07
CA SER A 225 -38.27 -6.09 -2.82
C SER A 225 -37.54 -5.13 -1.88
N ASP A 226 -36.61 -5.66 -1.08
CA ASP A 226 -35.87 -4.91 -0.07
C ASP A 226 -34.64 -4.22 -0.71
N LEU A 227 -34.39 -4.49 -1.99
CA LEU A 227 -33.29 -3.95 -2.78
C LEU A 227 -33.79 -2.96 -3.84
N GLN A 228 -33.17 -1.79 -3.87
CA GLN A 228 -33.39 -0.73 -4.85
C GLN A 228 -32.23 -0.70 -5.86
N ASP A 229 -32.52 -0.20 -7.06
CA ASP A 229 -31.50 -0.06 -8.10
C ASP A 229 -30.59 1.13 -7.83
N GLU A 230 -29.29 0.89 -7.92
CA GLU A 230 -28.26 1.93 -7.91
C GLU A 230 -27.68 2.14 -9.31
N THR A 231 -26.82 3.15 -9.42
CA THR A 231 -26.04 3.42 -10.64
C THR A 231 -25.11 2.23 -10.90
N ASP A 232 -25.22 1.64 -12.09
CA ASP A 232 -24.36 0.54 -12.55
C ASP A 232 -22.90 0.98 -12.67
N SER A 233 -21.96 0.04 -12.49
CA SER A 233 -20.53 0.27 -12.73
C SER A 233 -20.10 -0.22 -14.12
N ALA A 234 -19.16 0.51 -14.73
CA ALA A 234 -18.46 0.12 -15.96
C ALA A 234 -16.98 -0.21 -15.65
N GLY A 235 -16.19 -0.53 -16.67
CA GLY A 235 -14.78 -0.89 -16.55
C GLY A 235 -14.53 -2.38 -16.73
N ASN A 236 -13.42 -2.88 -16.17
CA ASN A 236 -12.97 -4.28 -16.35
C ASN A 236 -13.84 -5.28 -15.59
N LEU A 237 -14.63 -4.82 -14.61
CA LEU A 237 -15.59 -5.61 -13.86
C LEU A 237 -16.95 -4.89 -13.81
N PRO A 238 -17.73 -4.90 -14.91
CA PRO A 238 -18.99 -4.17 -14.98
C PRO A 238 -20.06 -4.83 -14.10
N THR A 239 -20.84 -4.02 -13.36
CA THR A 239 -21.82 -4.52 -12.38
C THR A 239 -23.19 -3.84 -12.48
N TYR A 240 -24.22 -4.58 -12.09
CA TYR A 240 -25.48 -4.04 -11.60
C TYR A 240 -25.37 -3.83 -10.09
N ASN A 241 -25.70 -2.62 -9.63
CA ASN A 241 -25.58 -2.25 -8.22
C ASN A 241 -26.96 -2.12 -7.59
N PHE A 242 -27.06 -2.54 -6.33
CA PHE A 242 -28.28 -2.46 -5.54
C PHE A 242 -27.99 -1.97 -4.12
N SER A 243 -28.95 -1.26 -3.54
CA SER A 243 -28.90 -0.79 -2.15
C SER A 243 -30.10 -1.28 -1.36
N GLY A 244 -29.91 -1.51 -0.06
CA GLY A 244 -30.95 -1.83 0.90
C GLY A 244 -30.77 -0.99 2.17
N GLU A 245 -31.48 -1.33 3.24
CA GLU A 245 -31.32 -0.67 4.53
C GLU A 245 -29.90 -0.88 5.07
N GLY A 246 -29.07 0.17 5.05
CA GLY A 246 -27.70 0.13 5.54
C GLY A 246 -26.77 -0.82 4.77
N LEU A 247 -27.06 -1.14 3.51
CA LEU A 247 -26.22 -2.07 2.73
C LEU A 247 -26.15 -1.73 1.25
N ARG A 248 -25.06 -2.12 0.59
CA ARG A 248 -24.91 -2.08 -0.87
C ARG A 248 -24.28 -3.36 -1.37
N ILE A 249 -24.71 -3.81 -2.54
CA ILE A 249 -24.18 -5.00 -3.21
C ILE A 249 -24.02 -4.76 -4.70
N SER A 250 -22.93 -5.29 -5.26
CA SER A 250 -22.60 -5.23 -6.67
C SER A 250 -22.63 -6.65 -7.26
N ILE A 251 -23.38 -6.83 -8.35
CA ILE A 251 -23.50 -8.09 -9.08
C ILE A 251 -22.91 -7.94 -10.47
N SER A 252 -22.00 -8.83 -10.89
CA SER A 252 -21.38 -8.76 -12.22
C SER A 252 -22.43 -8.84 -13.33
N LYS A 253 -22.29 -8.02 -14.37
CA LYS A 253 -23.18 -8.09 -15.54
C LYS A 253 -23.02 -9.43 -16.26
N ALA A 254 -21.79 -9.85 -16.50
CA ALA A 254 -21.49 -11.18 -17.01
C ALA A 254 -21.70 -12.23 -15.90
N GLY A 255 -22.53 -13.24 -16.15
CA GLY A 255 -22.79 -14.37 -15.25
C GLY A 255 -23.63 -14.08 -14.00
N GLY A 256 -23.74 -12.82 -13.53
CA GLY A 256 -24.54 -12.47 -12.37
C GLY A 256 -23.95 -12.96 -11.04
N TYR A 257 -22.65 -12.80 -10.82
CA TYR A 257 -21.98 -13.20 -9.58
C TYR A 257 -21.92 -12.05 -8.58
N ALA A 258 -21.98 -12.33 -7.27
CA ALA A 258 -21.73 -11.31 -6.27
C ALA A 258 -20.25 -10.89 -6.33
N VAL A 259 -20.01 -9.61 -6.64
CA VAL A 259 -18.68 -9.03 -6.72
C VAL A 259 -18.26 -8.51 -5.36
N SER A 260 -19.13 -7.73 -4.73
CA SER A 260 -18.91 -7.19 -3.39
C SER A 260 -20.21 -6.85 -2.72
N PHE A 261 -20.22 -6.88 -1.38
CA PHE A 261 -21.21 -6.15 -0.61
C PHE A 261 -20.56 -5.51 0.61
N ILE A 262 -21.20 -4.46 1.11
CA ILE A 262 -20.85 -3.79 2.35
C ILE A 262 -22.12 -3.47 3.12
N LYS A 263 -22.09 -3.66 4.44
CA LYS A 263 -23.07 -3.16 5.40
C LYS A 263 -22.46 -1.96 6.11
N ASP A 264 -23.18 -0.86 6.12
CA ASP A 264 -22.83 0.35 6.85
C ASP A 264 -23.16 0.11 8.33
N ARG A 265 -22.14 -0.30 9.09
CA ARG A 265 -22.27 -0.67 10.50
C ARG A 265 -21.06 -0.22 11.29
N VAL A 266 -21.31 0.49 12.38
CA VAL A 266 -20.31 0.82 13.40
C VAL A 266 -20.32 -0.28 14.47
N VAL A 267 -19.15 -0.81 14.81
CA VAL A 267 -18.99 -1.88 15.81
C VAL A 267 -18.30 -1.29 17.05
N GLU A 268 -19.08 -1.04 18.10
CA GLU A 268 -18.61 -0.31 19.30
C GLU A 268 -17.80 -1.17 20.28
N SER A 269 -17.93 -2.50 20.24
CA SER A 269 -17.21 -3.43 21.10
C SER A 269 -16.80 -4.72 20.38
N ALA A 270 -15.84 -5.45 20.95
CA ALA A 270 -15.47 -6.79 20.50
C ALA A 270 -15.77 -7.81 21.61
N GLU A 271 -16.69 -8.74 21.35
CA GLU A 271 -17.05 -9.85 22.24
C GLU A 271 -16.48 -11.19 21.73
N LEU A 272 -16.05 -11.23 20.47
CA LEU A 272 -15.49 -12.38 19.77
C LEU A 272 -14.01 -12.17 19.47
N GLY A 273 -13.26 -13.27 19.46
CA GLY A 273 -11.89 -13.29 18.97
C GLY A 273 -11.82 -13.60 17.47
N TYR A 274 -10.59 -13.62 16.97
CA TYR A 274 -10.29 -14.01 15.59
C TYR A 274 -10.81 -15.41 15.23
N GLU A 275 -10.70 -16.39 16.15
CA GLU A 275 -11.11 -17.77 15.88
C GLU A 275 -12.62 -17.88 15.59
N GLU A 276 -13.46 -17.17 16.36
CA GLU A 276 -14.89 -17.10 16.13
C GLU A 276 -15.21 -16.36 14.82
N ALA A 277 -14.50 -15.28 14.51
CA ALA A 277 -14.65 -14.56 13.25
C ALA A 277 -14.28 -15.43 12.03
N SER A 278 -13.16 -16.17 12.10
CA SER A 278 -12.75 -17.10 11.04
C SER A 278 -13.76 -18.22 10.83
N GLN A 279 -14.37 -18.74 11.89
CA GLN A 279 -15.46 -19.72 11.78
C GLN A 279 -16.70 -19.14 11.11
N ALA A 280 -17.10 -17.91 11.47
CA ALA A 280 -18.24 -17.23 10.85
C ALA A 280 -18.01 -16.96 9.35
N ALA A 281 -16.83 -16.46 8.98
CA ALA A 281 -16.44 -16.23 7.59
C ALA A 281 -16.40 -17.54 6.77
N ARG A 282 -15.89 -18.63 7.33
CA ARG A 282 -15.90 -19.95 6.70
C ARG A 282 -17.32 -20.45 6.44
N ALA A 283 -18.19 -20.38 7.46
CA ALA A 283 -19.60 -20.78 7.31
C ALA A 283 -20.31 -19.96 6.22
N PHE A 284 -20.04 -18.65 6.15
CA PHE A 284 -20.57 -17.77 5.12
C PHE A 284 -20.17 -18.20 3.71
N MET A 285 -18.90 -18.58 3.51
CA MET A 285 -18.38 -19.08 2.22
C MET A 285 -18.97 -20.44 1.83
N GLU A 286 -19.02 -21.39 2.77
CA GLU A 286 -19.52 -22.74 2.53
C GLU A 286 -20.97 -22.72 2.05
N GLN A 287 -21.82 -21.91 2.69
CA GLN A 287 -23.23 -21.72 2.29
C GLN A 287 -23.39 -21.15 0.88
N ARG A 288 -22.37 -20.45 0.37
CA ARG A 288 -22.36 -19.79 -0.94
C ARG A 288 -21.54 -20.56 -1.98
N GLY A 289 -21.10 -21.79 -1.66
CA GLY A 289 -20.38 -22.67 -2.58
C GLY A 289 -18.92 -22.26 -2.83
N LEU A 290 -18.31 -21.50 -1.91
CA LEU A 290 -16.93 -21.01 -2.00
C LEU A 290 -16.00 -21.83 -1.08
N ALA A 291 -16.13 -23.16 -1.10
CA ALA A 291 -15.46 -24.05 -0.15
C ALA A 291 -13.97 -24.30 -0.45
N ASP A 292 -13.55 -24.14 -1.70
CA ASP A 292 -12.16 -24.37 -2.15
C ASP A 292 -11.26 -23.15 -1.84
N MET A 293 -11.37 -22.62 -0.62
CA MET A 293 -10.69 -21.41 -0.16
C MET A 293 -9.88 -21.73 1.08
N GLN A 294 -8.61 -21.31 1.09
CA GLN A 294 -7.77 -21.35 2.27
C GLN A 294 -7.51 -19.94 2.77
N GLU A 295 -7.60 -19.78 4.08
CA GLU A 295 -7.25 -18.53 4.74
C GLU A 295 -5.76 -18.21 4.58
N SER A 296 -5.46 -16.93 4.37
CA SER A 296 -4.10 -16.41 4.23
C SER A 296 -3.72 -15.45 5.36
N TYR A 297 -4.38 -14.30 5.49
CA TYR A 297 -4.08 -13.28 6.50
C TYR A 297 -5.35 -12.62 7.00
N TYR A 298 -5.30 -12.06 8.20
CA TYR A 298 -6.38 -11.24 8.74
C TYR A 298 -5.85 -9.95 9.38
N VAL A 299 -6.69 -8.93 9.40
CA VAL A 299 -6.48 -7.68 10.14
C VAL A 299 -7.74 -7.34 10.92
N ILE A 300 -7.58 -6.83 12.13
CA ILE A 300 -8.67 -6.37 13.00
C ILE A 300 -8.53 -4.86 13.16
N ASN A 301 -9.46 -4.12 12.57
CA ASN A 301 -9.54 -2.67 12.72
C ASN A 301 -10.98 -2.31 13.09
N ASP A 302 -11.16 -1.35 14.01
CA ASP A 302 -12.48 -0.87 14.44
C ASP A 302 -13.45 -2.00 14.84
N ASN A 303 -12.94 -3.00 15.58
CA ASN A 303 -13.67 -4.21 15.98
C ASN A 303 -14.24 -5.04 14.81
N ILE A 304 -13.67 -4.91 13.60
CA ILE A 304 -14.01 -5.71 12.43
C ILE A 304 -12.77 -6.53 12.02
N CYS A 305 -12.94 -7.85 11.97
CA CYS A 305 -11.91 -8.77 11.49
C CYS A 305 -12.08 -9.00 9.99
N THR A 306 -11.17 -8.46 9.18
CA THR A 306 -11.09 -8.68 7.74
C THR A 306 -10.14 -9.83 7.44
N ILE A 307 -10.65 -10.87 6.80
CA ILE A 307 -9.93 -12.11 6.51
C ILE A 307 -9.77 -12.26 5.00
N ASN A 308 -8.54 -12.53 4.56
CA ASN A 308 -8.18 -12.80 3.17
C ASN A 308 -8.10 -14.29 2.93
N TYR A 309 -8.73 -14.73 1.85
CA TYR A 309 -8.75 -16.11 1.39
C TYR A 309 -8.15 -16.19 -0.02
N ALA A 310 -7.38 -17.24 -0.26
CA ALA A 310 -6.89 -17.61 -1.58
C ALA A 310 -7.51 -18.95 -2.00
N TYR A 311 -7.86 -19.06 -3.28
CA TYR A 311 -8.33 -20.33 -3.83
C TYR A 311 -7.28 -21.43 -3.63
N ALA A 312 -7.72 -22.62 -3.24
CA ALA A 312 -6.85 -23.76 -2.98
C ALA A 312 -7.36 -25.01 -3.70
N LYS A 313 -6.53 -25.62 -4.54
CA LYS A 313 -6.85 -26.87 -5.25
C LYS A 313 -5.61 -27.71 -5.45
N ASP A 314 -5.77 -29.03 -5.25
CA ASP A 314 -4.70 -30.03 -5.41
C ASP A 314 -3.41 -29.71 -4.62
N GLY A 315 -3.55 -29.07 -3.46
CA GLY A 315 -2.43 -28.69 -2.59
C GLY A 315 -1.65 -27.44 -3.01
N VAL A 316 -2.18 -26.66 -3.97
CA VAL A 316 -1.61 -25.37 -4.42
C VAL A 316 -2.52 -24.23 -3.98
N LEU A 317 -1.94 -23.17 -3.41
CA LEU A 317 -2.60 -21.91 -3.12
C LEU A 317 -2.49 -20.94 -4.30
N TYR A 318 -3.59 -20.35 -4.74
CA TYR A 318 -3.64 -19.47 -5.91
C TYR A 318 -3.89 -18.03 -5.45
N TYR A 319 -2.82 -17.29 -5.18
CA TYR A 319 -2.88 -15.90 -4.74
C TYR A 319 -3.47 -14.88 -5.72
N PRO A 320 -3.60 -15.13 -7.04
CA PRO A 320 -4.42 -14.28 -7.90
C PRO A 320 -5.92 -14.37 -7.60
N ASP A 321 -6.38 -15.49 -7.05
CA ASP A 321 -7.81 -15.81 -6.91
C ASP A 321 -8.28 -15.50 -5.47
N LEU A 322 -8.27 -14.22 -5.13
CA LEU A 322 -8.55 -13.76 -3.76
C LEU A 322 -10.02 -13.46 -3.49
N ILE A 323 -10.45 -13.78 -2.27
CA ILE A 323 -11.71 -13.33 -1.67
C ILE A 323 -11.41 -12.72 -0.31
N LYS A 324 -12.11 -11.63 0.03
CA LYS A 324 -12.04 -11.01 1.35
C LYS A 324 -13.39 -11.03 2.02
N ILE A 325 -13.39 -11.23 3.34
CA ILE A 325 -14.59 -11.27 4.18
C ILE A 325 -14.31 -10.53 5.46
N SER A 326 -15.16 -9.57 5.80
CA SER A 326 -15.04 -8.80 7.04
C SER A 326 -16.17 -9.17 7.99
N VAL A 327 -15.82 -9.48 9.23
CA VAL A 327 -16.72 -9.98 10.28
C VAL A 327 -16.70 -9.02 11.47
N ALA A 328 -17.87 -8.58 11.90
CA ALA A 328 -18.03 -7.77 13.10
C ALA A 328 -17.77 -8.60 14.37
N LEU A 329 -16.90 -8.11 15.26
CA LEU A 329 -16.48 -8.86 16.45
C LEU A 329 -17.44 -8.77 17.63
N ASP A 330 -18.51 -7.97 17.58
CA ASP A 330 -19.54 -7.95 18.62
C ASP A 330 -20.53 -9.13 18.52
N ASN A 331 -20.82 -9.61 17.30
CA ASN A 331 -21.84 -10.64 17.07
C ASN A 331 -21.52 -11.67 15.98
N GLY A 332 -20.41 -11.54 15.26
CA GLY A 332 -19.98 -12.50 14.24
C GLY A 332 -20.68 -12.33 12.89
N GLU A 333 -21.39 -11.23 12.67
CA GLU A 333 -22.04 -10.93 11.39
C GLU A 333 -21.00 -10.59 10.32
N VAL A 334 -21.17 -11.15 9.12
CA VAL A 334 -20.40 -10.71 7.94
C VAL A 334 -20.93 -9.36 7.45
N VAL A 335 -20.07 -8.35 7.52
CA VAL A 335 -20.37 -6.96 7.15
C VAL A 335 -19.78 -6.56 5.80
N GLU A 336 -18.76 -7.26 5.31
CA GLU A 336 -18.20 -7.01 4.00
C GLU A 336 -17.80 -8.32 3.29
N TYR A 337 -17.91 -8.31 1.96
CA TYR A 337 -17.40 -9.35 1.09
C TYR A 337 -16.84 -8.71 -0.17
N ASN A 338 -15.71 -9.21 -0.65
CA ASN A 338 -15.11 -8.79 -1.91
C ASN A 338 -14.50 -9.99 -2.65
N ALA A 339 -15.06 -10.33 -3.80
CA ALA A 339 -14.62 -11.42 -4.67
C ALA A 339 -13.89 -10.94 -5.93
N SER A 340 -13.49 -9.67 -5.97
CA SER A 340 -12.93 -9.08 -7.18
C SER A 340 -11.69 -9.82 -7.66
N GLY A 341 -10.79 -10.24 -6.75
CA GLY A 341 -9.61 -11.04 -7.09
C GLY A 341 -10.00 -12.34 -7.81
N TYR A 342 -10.88 -13.11 -7.20
CA TYR A 342 -11.41 -14.34 -7.78
C TYR A 342 -12.10 -14.11 -9.13
N LEU A 343 -13.05 -13.16 -9.22
CA LEU A 343 -13.81 -12.92 -10.45
C LEU A 343 -12.97 -12.30 -11.57
N MET A 344 -11.83 -11.68 -11.27
CA MET A 344 -10.91 -11.20 -12.30
C MET A 344 -9.99 -12.30 -12.83
N ASN A 345 -9.58 -13.24 -11.97
CA ASN A 345 -8.44 -14.11 -12.25
C ASN A 345 -8.79 -15.60 -12.37
N HIS A 346 -9.86 -16.05 -11.72
CA HIS A 346 -10.15 -17.47 -11.61
C HIS A 346 -10.34 -18.13 -12.97
N THR A 347 -9.63 -19.22 -13.16
CA THR A 347 -9.68 -20.03 -14.37
C THR A 347 -9.23 -21.44 -14.03
N GLU A 348 -9.67 -22.41 -14.83
CA GLU A 348 -9.07 -23.74 -14.77
C GLU A 348 -7.61 -23.61 -15.24
N ARG A 349 -6.69 -23.82 -14.31
CA ARG A 349 -5.24 -23.81 -14.59
C ARG A 349 -4.79 -25.23 -14.88
N LYS A 350 -3.92 -25.38 -15.87
CA LYS A 350 -3.27 -26.68 -16.12
C LYS A 350 -2.29 -26.95 -14.99
N PRO A 351 -2.32 -28.12 -14.34
CA PRO A 351 -1.34 -28.46 -13.32
C PRO A 351 0.08 -28.31 -13.86
N GLN A 352 0.88 -27.47 -13.20
CA GLN A 352 2.30 -27.34 -13.48
C GLN A 352 3.05 -28.22 -12.49
N ALA A 353 3.74 -29.25 -12.99
CA ALA A 353 4.60 -30.05 -12.14
C ALA A 353 5.85 -29.22 -11.77
N PRO A 354 6.21 -29.14 -10.48
CA PRO A 354 7.41 -28.44 -10.05
C PRO A 354 8.65 -29.20 -10.56
N ALA A 355 9.66 -28.47 -11.04
CA ALA A 355 10.93 -29.05 -11.48
C ALA A 355 11.89 -29.30 -10.30
N PHE A 356 11.69 -28.57 -9.20
CA PHE A 356 12.37 -28.74 -7.93
C PHE A 356 11.46 -29.45 -6.95
N SER A 357 12.01 -30.30 -6.08
CA SER A 357 11.27 -30.81 -4.92
C SER A 357 11.16 -29.73 -3.83
N LEU A 358 10.23 -29.90 -2.90
CA LEU A 358 10.10 -29.01 -1.73
C LEU A 358 11.43 -28.92 -0.96
N GLU A 359 12.13 -30.03 -0.76
CA GLU A 359 13.41 -30.07 -0.05
C GLU A 359 14.54 -29.38 -0.84
N GLN A 360 14.52 -29.45 -2.17
CA GLN A 360 15.48 -28.75 -3.01
C GLN A 360 15.24 -27.24 -3.00
N ALA A 361 13.98 -26.82 -3.02
CA ALA A 361 13.59 -25.42 -2.88
C ALA A 361 13.90 -24.88 -1.48
N GLN A 362 13.67 -25.67 -0.42
CA GLN A 362 13.97 -25.26 0.96
C GLN A 362 15.46 -24.96 1.17
N LYS A 363 16.37 -25.64 0.46
CA LYS A 363 17.81 -25.34 0.50
C LYS A 363 18.17 -23.98 -0.10
N GLN A 364 17.26 -23.35 -0.84
CA GLN A 364 17.43 -22.01 -1.40
C GLN A 364 16.97 -20.92 -0.43
N VAL A 365 16.22 -21.26 0.62
CA VAL A 365 15.87 -20.33 1.69
C VAL A 365 17.14 -19.94 2.47
N SER A 366 17.23 -18.68 2.87
CA SER A 366 18.38 -18.17 3.63
C SER A 366 18.67 -19.00 4.87
N PRO A 367 19.96 -19.30 5.17
CA PRO A 367 20.34 -20.03 6.38
C PRO A 367 20.05 -19.27 7.68
N LEU A 368 19.76 -17.97 7.60
CA LEU A 368 19.36 -17.11 8.73
C LEU A 368 17.87 -17.27 9.09
N LEU A 369 17.13 -18.02 8.27
CA LEU A 369 15.71 -18.29 8.47
C LEU A 369 15.49 -19.72 8.93
N LYS A 370 14.68 -19.86 9.98
CA LYS A 370 14.17 -21.16 10.41
C LYS A 370 12.85 -21.44 9.71
N VAL A 371 12.85 -22.40 8.78
CA VAL A 371 11.64 -22.83 8.06
C VAL A 371 10.72 -23.64 8.99
N GLU A 372 9.45 -23.25 9.07
CA GLU A 372 8.42 -23.88 9.90
C GLU A 372 7.45 -24.72 9.06
N LYS A 373 7.04 -24.19 7.90
CA LYS A 373 6.10 -24.84 6.98
C LYS A 373 6.48 -24.50 5.54
N GLY A 374 6.20 -25.42 4.61
CA GLY A 374 6.38 -25.21 3.18
C GLY A 374 5.23 -25.82 2.38
N GLY A 375 4.78 -25.14 1.32
CA GLY A 375 3.72 -25.60 0.44
C GLY A 375 3.80 -24.97 -0.95
N LEU A 376 3.05 -25.49 -1.92
CA LEU A 376 3.00 -24.89 -3.25
C LEU A 376 2.06 -23.68 -3.26
N ALA A 377 2.51 -22.61 -3.90
CA ALA A 377 1.73 -21.40 -4.13
C ALA A 377 1.94 -20.90 -5.55
N LEU A 378 0.91 -20.36 -6.17
CA LEU A 378 0.96 -19.63 -7.42
C LEU A 378 0.79 -18.15 -7.10
N ILE A 379 1.81 -17.34 -7.44
CA ILE A 379 1.80 -15.90 -7.17
C ILE A 379 1.77 -15.11 -8.49
N PRO A 380 1.10 -13.95 -8.53
CA PRO A 380 1.25 -13.03 -9.64
C PRO A 380 2.63 -12.35 -9.58
N THR A 381 3.12 -11.95 -10.75
CA THR A 381 4.32 -11.15 -10.92
C THR A 381 3.94 -9.73 -11.39
N PRO A 382 4.81 -8.72 -11.22
CA PRO A 382 4.53 -7.36 -11.71
C PRO A 382 4.26 -7.27 -13.22
N GLY A 383 4.71 -8.27 -14.00
CA GLY A 383 4.41 -8.38 -15.43
C GLY A 383 3.04 -9.00 -15.75
N LEU A 384 2.16 -9.15 -14.76
CA LEU A 384 0.83 -9.79 -14.85
C LEU A 384 0.86 -11.27 -15.27
N ASN A 385 2.03 -11.93 -15.11
CA ASN A 385 2.18 -13.37 -15.28
C ASN A 385 2.03 -14.09 -13.94
N GLU A 386 1.75 -15.38 -13.97
CA GLU A 386 1.66 -16.23 -12.78
C GLU A 386 2.86 -17.16 -12.71
N VAL A 387 3.44 -17.34 -11.52
CA VAL A 387 4.60 -18.19 -11.28
C VAL A 387 4.29 -19.19 -10.16
N LEU A 388 4.54 -20.47 -10.43
CA LEU A 388 4.46 -21.52 -9.42
C LEU A 388 5.71 -21.46 -8.53
N THR A 389 5.48 -21.41 -7.23
CA THR A 389 6.49 -21.27 -6.18
C THR A 389 6.24 -22.26 -5.06
N TYR A 390 7.26 -22.46 -4.24
CA TYR A 390 7.13 -22.97 -2.89
C TYR A 390 7.11 -21.78 -1.93
N GLU A 391 6.02 -21.63 -1.19
CA GLU A 391 5.90 -20.67 -0.09
C GLU A 391 6.42 -21.32 1.20
N PHE A 392 7.42 -20.69 1.81
CA PHE A 392 7.98 -21.09 3.08
C PHE A 392 7.66 -20.07 4.17
N HIS A 393 6.98 -20.53 5.23
CA HIS A 393 6.82 -19.76 6.46
C HIS A 393 8.06 -19.95 7.31
N CYS A 394 8.69 -18.84 7.67
CA CYS A 394 9.96 -18.82 8.37
C CYS A 394 9.93 -17.87 9.57
N THR A 395 10.83 -18.12 10.52
CA THR A 395 11.16 -17.18 11.59
C THR A 395 12.62 -16.72 11.44
N GLY A 396 12.85 -15.42 11.48
CA GLY A 396 14.18 -14.81 11.55
C GLY A 396 14.72 -14.75 12.99
N GLU A 397 16.01 -14.48 13.14
CA GLU A 397 16.71 -14.46 14.43
C GLU A 397 16.14 -13.42 15.42
N ASN A 398 15.57 -12.34 14.91
CA ASN A 398 14.99 -11.26 15.70
C ASN A 398 13.50 -11.48 16.03
N GLY A 399 12.95 -12.66 15.72
CA GLY A 399 11.54 -12.98 15.88
C GLY A 399 10.66 -12.57 14.70
N ASP A 400 11.23 -11.98 13.64
CA ASP A 400 10.52 -11.63 12.42
C ASP A 400 9.86 -12.87 11.80
N ARG A 401 8.60 -12.75 11.41
CA ARG A 401 7.92 -13.78 10.62
C ARG A 401 8.14 -13.45 9.14
N VAL A 402 8.70 -14.37 8.38
CA VAL A 402 9.12 -14.13 7.00
C VAL A 402 8.51 -15.17 6.08
N LEU A 403 7.95 -14.74 4.95
CA LEU A 403 7.54 -15.61 3.86
C LEU A 403 8.53 -15.52 2.72
N VAL A 404 8.98 -16.67 2.26
CA VAL A 404 9.91 -16.79 1.14
C VAL A 404 9.24 -17.62 0.04
N TYR A 405 9.09 -17.03 -1.14
CA TYR A 405 8.56 -17.70 -2.32
C TYR A 405 9.71 -18.10 -3.23
N ILE A 406 9.94 -19.41 -3.35
CA ILE A 406 10.98 -19.98 -4.21
C ILE A 406 10.34 -20.53 -5.48
N ASN A 407 10.74 -20.05 -6.65
CA ASN A 407 10.26 -20.54 -7.95
C ASN A 407 10.40 -22.07 -8.05
N ALA A 408 9.29 -22.76 -8.29
CA ALA A 408 9.24 -24.22 -8.32
C ALA A 408 9.89 -24.82 -9.58
N SER A 409 10.22 -23.99 -10.58
CA SER A 409 10.90 -24.40 -11.83
C SER A 409 12.38 -24.04 -11.86
N THR A 410 12.80 -22.94 -11.20
CA THR A 410 14.20 -22.44 -11.27
C THR A 410 14.96 -22.51 -9.95
N GLY A 411 14.24 -22.60 -8.81
CA GLY A 411 14.84 -22.53 -7.48
C GLY A 411 15.25 -21.13 -7.04
N TYR A 412 14.93 -20.08 -7.80
CA TYR A 412 15.23 -18.69 -7.40
C TYR A 412 14.18 -18.13 -6.45
N GLU A 413 14.57 -17.20 -5.58
CA GLU A 413 13.58 -16.44 -4.81
C GLU A 413 12.83 -15.51 -5.77
N GLU A 414 11.51 -15.61 -5.78
CA GLU A 414 10.63 -14.70 -6.50
C GLU A 414 10.21 -13.54 -5.61
N GLN A 415 9.96 -13.82 -4.32
CA GLN A 415 9.50 -12.81 -3.38
C GLN A 415 9.87 -13.14 -1.94
N ILE A 416 10.20 -12.11 -1.17
CA ILE A 416 10.41 -12.17 0.28
C ILE A 416 9.51 -11.12 0.91
N LEU A 417 8.74 -11.55 1.90
CA LEU A 417 7.79 -10.73 2.62
C LEU A 417 8.02 -10.85 4.11
N ILE A 418 7.93 -9.74 4.83
CA ILE A 418 8.07 -9.73 6.29
C ILE A 418 6.71 -9.43 6.87
N ILE A 419 6.21 -10.37 7.67
CA ILE A 419 4.94 -10.25 8.37
C ILE A 419 5.18 -9.45 9.65
N VAL A 420 4.42 -8.37 9.81
CA VAL A 420 4.36 -7.53 10.99
C VAL A 420 3.05 -7.84 11.71
N GLU A 421 3.14 -8.46 12.89
CA GLU A 421 1.99 -8.69 13.76
C GLU A 421 1.86 -7.52 14.74
N SER A 422 0.64 -7.01 14.90
CA SER A 422 0.25 -6.09 15.97
C SER A 422 -0.92 -6.68 16.76
N ASP A 423 -1.28 -6.05 17.88
CA ASP A 423 -2.49 -6.39 18.65
C ASP A 423 -3.78 -6.23 17.79
N GLU A 424 -3.68 -5.52 16.66
CA GLU A 424 -4.72 -5.28 15.64
C GLU A 424 -4.62 -6.24 14.43
N GLY A 425 -3.79 -7.30 14.48
CA GLY A 425 -3.73 -8.35 13.46
C GLY A 425 -2.43 -8.39 12.65
N ILE A 426 -2.48 -9.00 11.47
CA ILE A 426 -1.29 -9.38 10.69
C ILE A 426 -1.16 -8.51 9.42
N LEU A 427 -0.10 -7.72 9.35
CA LEU A 427 0.29 -6.92 8.18
C LEU A 427 1.50 -7.57 7.48
N VAL A 428 1.71 -7.28 6.20
CA VAL A 428 2.91 -7.75 5.48
C VAL A 428 3.61 -6.56 4.82
N ARG A 429 4.93 -6.48 4.97
CA ARG A 429 5.80 -5.39 4.47
C ARG A 429 6.80 -5.85 3.41
#